data_AF-A0A365KCA8-F1
#
_entry.id   AF-A0A365KCA8-F1
#
_cell.length_a   1.000
_cell.length_b   1.000
_cell.length_c   1.000
_cell.angle_alpha   90.00
_cell.angle_beta   90.00
_cell.angle_gamma   90.00
#
_symmetry.space_group_name_H-M   'P 1'
#
loop_
_entity.id
_entity.type
_entity.pdbx_description
1 polymer ?
#
loop_
_entity_poly.entity_id
_entity_poly.type
_entity_poly.pdbx_seq_one_letter_code
_entity_poly.pdbx_strand_id
1 'polypeptide(L)'
;MTYDEKNEKNPFWLTDFFTKSDFSARCTVFFSSNFTSNRDITLGILEALYNWSEKGHHIKREHFIQATKHLNIMGGATILDVLTREDVIKIVNDEVLEVPEEKVTENTL
;
A
#
# COMPACT_ATOMS: atom_id res chain seq x y z
N MET A 1 4.31 -3.52 -12.88
CA MET A 1 4.50 -2.78 -11.63
C MET A 1 4.12 -3.62 -10.41
N THR A 2 2.94 -4.24 -10.38
CA THR A 2 2.42 -5.07 -9.27
C THR A 2 2.75 -6.57 -9.36
N TYR A 3 3.61 -6.95 -10.31
CA TYR A 3 4.10 -8.32 -10.46
C TYR A 3 5.22 -8.56 -9.45
N ASP A 4 5.14 -9.63 -8.68
CA ASP A 4 6.11 -9.99 -7.65
C ASP A 4 6.91 -11.23 -8.05
N GLU A 5 8.14 -11.01 -8.51
CA GLU A 5 9.06 -12.08 -8.92
C GLU A 5 9.50 -12.95 -7.75
N LYS A 6 9.40 -12.46 -6.50
CA LYS A 6 9.76 -13.22 -5.30
C LYS A 6 8.66 -14.20 -4.89
N ASN A 7 7.43 -14.07 -5.42
CA ASN A 7 6.31 -14.95 -5.10
C ASN A 7 6.03 -15.92 -6.26
N GLU A 8 6.78 -17.03 -6.33
CA GLU A 8 6.69 -18.02 -7.40
C GLU A 8 5.30 -18.69 -7.51
N LYS A 9 4.55 -18.75 -6.40
CA LYS A 9 3.26 -19.44 -6.33
C LYS A 9 2.12 -18.60 -6.91
N ASN A 10 2.10 -17.30 -6.60
CA ASN A 10 1.18 -16.35 -7.23
C ASN A 10 1.89 -15.00 -7.43
N PRO A 11 2.57 -14.79 -8.56
CA PRO A 11 3.26 -13.53 -8.83
C PRO A 11 2.32 -12.31 -8.96
N PHE A 12 1.01 -12.51 -9.13
CA PHE A 12 0.03 -11.43 -9.32
C PHE A 12 -0.78 -11.12 -8.06
N TRP A 13 -0.42 -11.68 -6.90
CA TRP A 13 -1.16 -11.51 -5.64
C TRP A 13 -1.42 -10.04 -5.26
N LEU A 14 -0.47 -9.14 -5.52
CA LEU A 14 -0.65 -7.69 -5.28
C LEU A 14 -1.59 -7.03 -6.30
N THR A 15 -1.65 -7.57 -7.52
CA THR A 15 -2.62 -7.14 -8.53
C THR A 15 -4.03 -7.54 -8.10
N ASP A 16 -4.19 -8.75 -7.59
CA ASP A 16 -5.47 -9.23 -7.05
C ASP A 16 -5.91 -8.36 -5.87
N PHE A 17 -5.00 -8.05 -4.94
CA PHE A 17 -5.30 -7.15 -3.81
C PHE A 17 -5.71 -5.75 -4.28
N PHE A 18 -4.96 -5.17 -5.21
CA PHE A 18 -5.20 -3.82 -5.69
C PHE A 18 -6.56 -3.68 -6.40
N THR A 19 -6.99 -4.72 -7.11
CA THR A 19 -8.22 -4.74 -7.93
C THR A 19 -9.50 -5.13 -7.15
N LYS A 20 -9.37 -5.70 -5.94
CA LYS A 20 -10.51 -6.23 -5.16
C LYS A 20 -11.55 -5.22 -4.69
N SER A 21 -11.24 -3.93 -4.56
CA SER A 21 -12.23 -2.88 -4.27
C SER A 21 -11.76 -1.49 -4.70
N ASP A 22 -12.70 -0.61 -5.06
CA ASP A 22 -12.46 0.81 -5.43
C ASP A 22 -11.28 1.04 -6.39
N PHE A 23 -11.16 0.18 -7.39
CA PHE A 23 -10.04 0.16 -8.34
C PHE A 23 -9.79 1.52 -8.99
N SER A 24 -10.84 2.23 -9.43
CA SER A 24 -10.73 3.56 -10.04
C SER A 24 -10.16 4.62 -9.08
N ALA A 25 -10.61 4.61 -7.83
CA ALA A 25 -10.16 5.56 -6.82
C ALA A 25 -8.73 5.25 -6.34
N ARG A 26 -8.39 3.96 -6.20
CA ARG A 26 -7.03 3.50 -5.90
C ARG A 26 -6.08 3.84 -7.04
N CYS A 27 -6.46 3.60 -8.30
CA CYS A 27 -5.69 3.98 -9.49
C CYS A 27 -5.41 5.48 -9.53
N THR A 28 -6.40 6.32 -9.24
CA THR A 28 -6.24 7.77 -9.26
C THR A 28 -5.17 8.23 -8.26
N VAL A 29 -5.20 7.70 -7.03
CA VAL A 29 -4.22 8.07 -5.99
C VAL A 29 -2.85 7.49 -6.29
N PHE A 30 -2.81 6.23 -6.75
CA PHE A 30 -1.56 5.55 -7.01
C PHE A 30 -0.85 6.15 -8.23
N PHE A 31 -1.51 6.27 -9.39
CA PHE A 31 -0.89 6.77 -10.62
C PHE A 31 -0.67 8.29 -10.67
N SER A 32 -1.31 9.08 -9.80
CA SER A 32 -1.03 10.52 -9.71
C SER A 32 0.26 10.84 -8.93
N SER A 33 0.91 9.81 -8.39
CA SER A 33 2.11 9.95 -7.58
C SER A 33 3.39 9.65 -8.36
N ASN A 34 4.46 10.38 -8.04
CA ASN A 34 5.75 10.24 -8.71
C ASN A 34 6.44 8.88 -8.45
N PHE A 35 6.06 8.16 -7.39
CA PHE A 35 6.72 6.92 -6.98
C PHE A 35 6.25 5.66 -7.71
N THR A 36 5.18 5.73 -8.50
CA THR A 36 4.81 4.61 -9.40
C THR A 36 5.87 4.31 -10.46
N SER A 37 6.83 5.22 -10.64
CA SER A 37 8.02 5.00 -11.46
C SER A 37 9.04 4.04 -10.83
N ASN A 38 9.02 3.87 -9.49
CA ASN A 38 9.90 2.95 -8.77
C ASN A 38 9.13 1.69 -8.33
N ARG A 39 9.60 0.54 -8.81
CA ARG A 39 8.95 -0.75 -8.59
C ARG A 39 9.00 -1.19 -7.13
N ASP A 40 10.14 -1.04 -6.44
CA ASP A 40 10.28 -1.51 -5.07
C ASP A 40 9.43 -0.70 -4.09
N ILE A 41 9.32 0.61 -4.34
CA ILE A 41 8.39 1.47 -3.59
C ILE A 41 6.95 1.04 -3.82
N THR A 42 6.57 0.82 -5.08
CA THR A 42 5.20 0.38 -5.38
C THR A 42 4.87 -0.95 -4.70
N LEU A 43 5.75 -1.95 -4.83
CA LEU A 43 5.52 -3.25 -4.22
C LEU A 43 5.49 -3.16 -2.69
N GLY A 44 6.36 -2.33 -2.09
CA GLY A 44 6.40 -2.13 -0.64
C GLY A 44 5.13 -1.51 -0.07
N ILE A 45 4.58 -0.48 -0.73
CA ILE A 45 3.29 0.12 -0.32
C ILE A 45 2.17 -0.91 -0.39
N LEU A 46 2.06 -1.63 -1.50
CA LEU A 46 0.97 -2.59 -1.71
C LEU A 46 1.08 -3.79 -0.76
N GLU A 47 2.29 -4.28 -0.52
CA GLU A 47 2.53 -5.36 0.44
C GLU A 47 2.22 -4.94 1.88
N ALA A 48 2.62 -3.74 2.29
CA ALA A 48 2.26 -3.24 3.62
C ALA A 48 0.73 -3.22 3.79
N LEU A 49 0.02 -2.58 2.88
CA LEU A 49 -1.45 -2.51 2.93
C LEU A 49 -2.11 -3.89 2.86
N TYR A 50 -1.56 -4.82 2.07
CA TYR A 50 -2.04 -6.20 2.05
C TYR A 50 -1.82 -6.88 3.40
N ASN A 51 -0.65 -6.74 4.02
CA ASN A 51 -0.35 -7.34 5.32
C ASN A 51 -1.29 -6.81 6.42
N TRP A 52 -1.71 -5.54 6.32
CA TRP A 52 -2.77 -4.99 7.17
C TRP A 52 -4.13 -5.63 6.86
N SER A 53 -4.48 -5.81 5.58
CA SER A 53 -5.70 -6.52 5.19
C SER A 53 -5.75 -7.96 5.73
N GLU A 54 -4.65 -8.70 5.67
CA GLU A 54 -4.57 -10.08 6.19
C GLU A 54 -4.69 -10.15 7.71
N LYS A 55 -4.35 -9.07 8.42
CA LYS A 55 -4.57 -8.91 9.87
C LYS A 55 -6.02 -8.54 10.23
N GLY A 56 -6.90 -8.38 9.25
CA GLY A 56 -8.33 -8.09 9.44
C GLY A 56 -8.69 -6.61 9.30
N HIS A 57 -7.75 -5.75 8.92
CA HIS A 57 -8.01 -4.32 8.78
C HIS A 57 -8.69 -3.98 7.44
N HIS A 58 -9.72 -3.14 7.49
CA HIS A 58 -10.43 -2.75 6.28
C HIS A 58 -9.71 -1.63 5.52
N ILE A 59 -9.03 -2.00 4.42
CA ILE A 59 -8.22 -1.06 3.63
C ILE A 59 -9.07 -0.19 2.70
N LYS A 60 -9.41 1.00 3.18
CA LYS A 60 -10.04 2.09 2.42
C LYS A 60 -9.02 2.93 1.62
N ARG A 61 -9.51 3.76 0.70
CA ARG A 61 -8.73 4.69 -0.14
C ARG A 61 -7.84 5.63 0.68
N GLU A 62 -8.28 6.04 1.85
CA GLU A 62 -7.60 6.97 2.74
C GLU A 62 -6.23 6.43 3.18
N HIS A 63 -6.13 5.11 3.42
CA HIS A 63 -4.85 4.47 3.76
C HIS A 63 -3.85 4.55 2.60
N PHE A 64 -4.32 4.40 1.36
CA PHE A 64 -3.47 4.61 0.18
C PHE A 64 -3.01 6.06 0.10
N ILE A 65 -3.89 7.03 0.33
CA ILE A 65 -3.55 8.46 0.32
C ILE A 65 -2.53 8.78 1.40
N GLN A 66 -2.68 8.25 2.61
CA GLN A 66 -1.76 8.52 3.73
C GLN A 66 -0.38 7.93 3.47
N ALA A 67 -0.30 6.65 3.06
CA ALA A 67 0.97 6.01 2.69
C ALA A 67 1.70 6.79 1.59
N THR A 68 0.95 7.18 0.55
CA THR A 68 1.41 7.99 -0.59
C THR A 68 1.93 9.36 -0.14
N LYS A 69 1.16 10.06 0.71
CA LYS A 69 1.48 11.41 1.19
C LYS A 69 2.72 11.40 2.09
N HIS A 70 2.81 10.43 2.99
CA HIS A 70 3.95 10.32 3.89
C HIS A 70 5.25 10.04 3.11
N LEU A 71 5.20 9.13 2.14
CA LEU A 71 6.34 8.89 1.24
C LEU A 71 6.70 10.11 0.40
N ASN A 72 5.72 10.90 -0.06
CA ASN A 72 5.98 12.16 -0.76
C ASN A 72 6.60 13.24 0.16
N ILE A 73 6.25 13.28 1.46
CA ILE A 73 6.87 14.18 2.45
C ILE A 73 8.32 13.76 2.69
N MET A 74 8.57 12.46 2.85
CA MET A 74 9.92 11.89 2.98
C MET A 74 10.74 12.08 1.68
N GLY A 75 10.08 12.06 0.53
CA GLY A 75 10.67 12.22 -0.81
C GLY A 75 10.92 13.67 -1.25
N GLY A 76 10.67 14.67 -0.41
CA GLY A 76 10.86 16.09 -0.74
C GLY A 76 12.32 16.47 -1.08
N ALA A 77 13.29 15.63 -0.74
CA ALA A 77 14.68 15.77 -1.13
C ALA A 77 15.33 14.37 -1.20
N THR A 78 15.54 13.85 -2.40
CA THR A 78 16.52 12.79 -2.75
C THR A 78 16.81 11.75 -1.66
N ILE A 79 16.10 10.60 -1.68
CA ILE A 79 16.51 9.24 -1.24
C ILE A 79 15.28 8.31 -1.36
N LEU A 80 14.55 8.34 -2.47
CA LEU A 80 13.53 7.32 -2.76
C LEU A 80 14.12 6.17 -3.60
N ASP A 81 15.04 6.48 -4.50
CA ASP A 81 15.64 5.50 -5.41
C ASP A 81 16.57 4.47 -4.75
N VAL A 82 16.91 4.66 -3.47
CA VAL A 82 17.76 3.73 -2.69
C VAL A 82 16.97 2.95 -1.64
N LEU A 83 15.67 3.20 -1.50
CA LEU A 83 14.84 2.48 -0.54
C LEU A 83 14.54 1.09 -1.08
N THR A 84 14.81 0.09 -0.25
CA THR A 84 14.38 -1.28 -0.53
C THR A 84 12.89 -1.43 -0.29
N ARG A 85 12.30 -2.49 -0.83
CA ARG A 85 10.90 -2.86 -0.58
C ARG A 85 10.63 -3.01 0.92
N GLU A 86 11.59 -3.59 1.64
CA GLU A 86 11.53 -3.79 3.09
C GLU A 86 11.53 -2.45 3.85
N ASP A 87 12.32 -1.47 3.43
CA ASP A 87 12.32 -0.12 4.02
C ASP A 87 10.97 0.56 3.85
N VAL A 88 10.37 0.42 2.66
CA VAL A 88 9.07 1.02 2.34
C VAL A 88 7.96 0.39 3.16
N ILE A 89 7.97 -0.94 3.35
CA ILE A 89 6.99 -1.63 4.20
C ILE A 89 7.05 -1.10 5.63
N LYS A 90 8.26 -0.89 6.16
CA LYS A 90 8.45 -0.35 7.51
C LYS A 90 7.86 1.05 7.65
N ILE A 91 8.20 1.96 6.73
CA ILE A 91 7.68 3.33 6.73
C ILE A 91 6.15 3.34 6.68
N VAL A 92 5.54 2.55 5.81
CA VAL A 92 4.07 2.51 5.69
C VAL A 92 3.43 1.94 6.96
N ASN A 93 4.03 0.92 7.58
CA ASN A 93 3.50 0.34 8.82
C ASN A 93 3.53 1.31 10.01
N ASP A 94 4.58 2.13 10.11
CA ASP A 94 4.71 3.12 11.19
C ASP A 94 3.61 4.20 11.09
N GLU A 95 3.06 4.43 9.90
CA GLU A 95 2.11 5.51 9.61
C GLU A 95 0.64 5.08 9.53
N VAL A 96 0.35 3.87 9.05
CA VAL A 96 -1.02 3.34 8.94
C VAL A 96 -1.70 3.21 10.32
N LEU A 97 -0.93 3.20 11.41
CA LEU A 97 -1.41 3.20 12.79
C LEU A 97 -2.22 4.45 13.20
N GLU A 98 -2.23 5.53 12.42
CA GLU A 98 -2.96 6.75 12.76
C GLU A 98 -4.38 6.85 12.15
N VAL A 99 -4.81 5.92 11.29
CA VAL A 99 -6.20 5.91 10.81
C VAL A 99 -7.07 5.19 11.85
N PRO A 100 -8.05 5.86 12.47
CA PRO A 100 -8.93 5.20 13.43
C PRO A 100 -9.68 4.05 12.77
N GLU A 101 -9.44 2.84 13.24
CA GLU A 101 -10.20 1.67 12.81
C GLU A 101 -11.63 1.73 13.34
N GLU A 102 -12.61 1.83 12.44
CA GLU A 102 -13.97 1.45 12.76
C GLU A 102 -14.01 -0.07 12.93
N LYS A 103 -14.10 -0.52 14.19
CA LYS A 103 -14.39 -1.92 14.51
C LYS A 103 -15.72 -2.29 13.84
N VAL A 104 -15.65 -3.26 12.93
CA VAL A 104 -16.85 -3.89 12.37
C VAL A 104 -17.51 -4.65 13.50
N THR A 105 -18.61 -4.14 14.03
CA THR A 105 -19.49 -4.89 14.93
C THR A 105 -20.12 -6.03 14.13
N GLU A 106 -19.75 -7.26 14.45
CA GLU A 106 -20.48 -8.46 14.04
C GLU A 106 -21.91 -8.37 14.60
N ASN A 107 -22.86 -7.93 13.78
CA ASN A 107 -24.27 -8.22 14.01
C ASN A 107 -24.57 -9.57 13.36
N THR A 108 -24.39 -10.62 14.16
CA THR A 108 -24.91 -11.96 13.89
C THR A 108 -26.45 -11.89 13.96
N LEU A 109 -27.11 -12.28 12.87
CA LEU A 109 -28.55 -12.54 12.80
C LEU A 109 -28.91 -13.86 13.50
#